data_AF-A0A2V3JP00-F1
#
_entry.id   AF-A0A2V3JP00-F1
#
_cell.length_a   1.000
_cell.length_b   1.000
_cell.length_c   1.000
_cell.angle_alpha   90.00
_cell.angle_beta   90.00
_cell.angle_gamma   90.00
#
_symmetry.space_group_name_H-M   'P 1'
#
loop_
_entity.id
_entity.type
_entity.pdbx_description
1 polymer ?
#
loop_
_entity_poly.entity_id
_entity_poly.type
_entity_poly.pdbx_seq_one_letter_code
_entity_poly.pdbx_strand_id
1 'polypeptide(L)' 'MLEGEPDPIEVRNLKDQLEASEWSHIFVRDTKRKELWSNIVCIRVYPVVDELPGDEIWLIIRIDDGDEPVKYQFSECPT' A
#
# COMPACT_ATOMS: atom_id res chain seq x y z
N MET A 1 10.24 13.70 17.56
CA MET A 1 10.35 14.34 16.23
C MET A 1 11.59 15.21 16.18
N LEU A 2 12.48 14.97 15.23
CA LEU A 2 13.59 15.87 14.93
C LEU A 2 13.03 17.10 14.18
N GLU A 3 13.41 18.31 14.60
CA GLU A 3 13.02 19.54 13.91
C GLU A 3 13.56 19.52 12.46
N GLY A 4 12.65 19.45 11.48
CA GLY A 4 12.97 19.53 10.04
C GLY A 4 12.46 18.38 9.17
N GLU A 5 11.95 17.29 9.75
CA GLU A 5 11.31 16.22 8.96
C GLU A 5 9.83 16.54 8.68
N PRO A 6 9.30 16.18 7.49
CA PRO A 6 7.89 16.32 7.20
C PRO A 6 7.05 15.45 8.14
N ASP A 7 5.85 15.93 8.48
CA ASP A 7 4.91 15.17 9.29
C ASP A 7 4.62 13.79 8.67
N PRO A 8 4.43 12.75 9.49
CA PRO A 8 4.10 11.43 8.98
C PRO A 8 2.80 11.47 8.16
N ILE A 9 2.84 10.82 7.00
CA ILE A 9 1.72 10.77 6.06
C ILE A 9 0.84 9.57 6.39
N GLU A 10 -0.47 9.79 6.49
CA GLU A 10 -1.41 8.68 6.62
C GLU A 10 -1.34 7.77 5.38
N VAL A 11 -1.21 6.46 5.62
CA VAL A 11 -1.11 5.42 4.57
C VAL A 11 -2.20 5.55 3.50
N ARG A 12 -3.39 6.01 3.87
CA ARG A 12 -4.52 6.21 2.94
C ARG A 12 -4.29 7.30 1.90
N ASN A 13 -3.42 8.26 2.19
CA ASN A 13 -3.06 9.35 1.30
C ASN A 13 -1.85 9.03 0.42
N LEU A 14 -1.19 7.88 0.64
CA LEU A 14 -0.04 7.47 -0.17
C LEU A 14 -0.45 7.09 -1.59
N LYS A 15 -1.63 6.49 -1.77
CA LYS A 15 -2.09 6.05 -3.10
C LYS A 15 -2.15 7.18 -4.13
N ASP A 16 -2.44 8.40 -3.68
CA ASP A 16 -2.62 9.58 -4.54
C ASP A 16 -1.29 10.23 -4.93
N GLN A 17 -0.19 9.78 -4.33
CA GLN A 17 1.18 10.23 -4.60
C GLN A 17 1.97 9.25 -5.47
N LEU A 18 1.40 8.07 -5.76
CA LEU A 18 2.06 7.04 -6.54
C LEU A 18 1.80 7.23 -8.03
N GLU A 19 2.85 7.12 -8.82
CA GLU A 19 2.79 7.17 -10.27
C GLU A 19 2.12 5.91 -10.82
N ALA A 20 1.37 6.04 -11.92
CA ALA A 20 0.68 4.90 -12.54
C ALA A 20 1.64 3.75 -12.91
N SER A 21 2.93 4.04 -13.17
CA SER A 21 3.96 3.05 -13.48
C SER A 21 4.39 2.19 -12.29
N GLU A 22 4.12 2.63 -11.05
CA GLU A 22 4.44 1.86 -9.84
C GLU A 22 3.40 0.76 -9.57
N TRP A 23 2.23 0.87 -10.19
CA TRP A 23 1.16 -0.10 -10.06
C TRP A 23 1.36 -1.27 -11.01
N SER A 24 1.22 -2.48 -10.47
CA SER A 24 1.16 -3.72 -11.22
C SER A 24 -0.29 -4.18 -11.34
N HIS A 25 -0.78 -4.30 -12.57
CA HIS A 25 -2.08 -4.90 -12.84
C HIS A 25 -1.95 -6.41 -12.89
N ILE A 26 -2.52 -7.11 -11.92
CA ILE A 26 -2.35 -8.57 -11.77
C ILE A 26 -3.68 -9.31 -11.83
N PHE A 27 -3.62 -10.51 -12.40
CA PHE A 27 -4.70 -11.49 -12.29
C PHE A 27 -4.63 -12.16 -10.92
N VAL A 28 -5.73 -12.14 -10.17
CA VAL A 28 -5.81 -12.75 -8.84
C VAL A 28 -6.36 -14.16 -8.92
N ARG A 29 -7.55 -14.33 -9.54
CA ARG A 29 -8.20 -15.64 -9.71
C ARG A 29 -9.42 -15.54 -10.62
N ASP A 30 -9.85 -16.68 -11.13
CA ASP A 30 -11.20 -16.82 -11.67
C ASP A 30 -12.24 -16.83 -10.55
N THR A 31 -13.35 -16.13 -10.75
CA THR A 31 -14.54 -16.26 -9.91
C THR A 31 -15.69 -16.82 -10.72
N LYS A 32 -16.74 -17.31 -10.04
CA LYS A 32 -17.95 -17.84 -10.69
C LYS A 32 -18.66 -16.82 -11.59
N ARG A 33 -18.35 -15.53 -11.47
CA ARG A 33 -19.00 -14.44 -12.20
C ARG A 33 -18.09 -13.76 -13.22
N LYS A 34 -16.77 -13.70 -12.99
CA LYS A 34 -15.73 -13.18 -13.91
C LYS A 34 -14.32 -13.40 -13.35
N GLU A 35 -13.28 -13.22 -14.17
CA GLU A 35 -11.90 -13.02 -13.73
C GLU A 35 -11.80 -11.85 -12.74
N LEU A 36 -11.07 -12.04 -11.64
CA LEU A 36 -10.72 -11.00 -10.69
C LEU A 36 -9.33 -10.48 -11.00
N TRP A 37 -9.28 -9.20 -11.35
CA TRP A 37 -8.07 -8.44 -11.60
C TRP A 37 -7.90 -7.37 -10.52
N SER A 38 -6.66 -6.99 -10.22
CA SER A 38 -6.36 -5.99 -9.21
C SER A 38 -5.13 -5.18 -9.60
N ASN A 39 -5.16 -3.89 -9.31
CA ASN A 39 -3.96 -3.04 -9.29
C ASN A 39 -3.32 -3.13 -7.92
N ILE A 40 -2.05 -3.52 -7.87
CA ILE A 40 -1.27 -3.68 -6.64
C ILE A 40 0.01 -2.87 -6.74
N VAL A 41 0.37 -2.24 -5.64
CA VAL A 41 1.66 -1.59 -5.46
C VAL A 41 2.23 -1.96 -4.09
N CYS A 42 3.53 -2.22 -4.06
CA CYS A 42 4.27 -2.61 -2.86
C CYS A 42 5.36 -1.57 -2.62
N ILE A 43 5.29 -0.87 -1.50
CA ILE A 43 6.24 0.20 -1.14
C ILE A 43 6.85 -0.04 0.24
N ARG A 44 8.07 0.45 0.43
CA ARG A 44 8.73 0.48 1.73
C ARG A 44 8.25 1.70 2.51
N VAL A 45 7.86 1.51 3.77
CA VAL A 45 7.42 2.57 4.67
C VAL A 45 8.02 2.37 6.05
N TYR A 46 8.12 3.45 6.82
CA TYR A 46 8.48 3.44 8.23
C TYR A 46 7.20 3.76 9.03
N PRO A 47 6.59 2.77 9.71
CA PRO A 47 5.37 3.01 10.47
C PRO A 47 5.69 3.86 11.69
N VAL A 48 4.78 4.74 12.10
CA VAL A 48 4.95 5.50 13.34
C VAL A 48 4.54 4.61 14.52
N VAL A 49 5.47 4.35 15.43
CA VAL A 49 5.28 3.60 16.67
C VAL A 49 5.75 4.48 17.82
N ASP A 50 4.88 4.74 18.80
CA ASP A 50 5.18 5.62 19.95
C ASP A 50 5.77 6.99 19.53
N GLU A 51 5.18 7.61 18.50
CA GLU A 51 5.61 8.91 17.93
C GLU A 51 7.01 8.92 17.29
N LEU A 52 7.60 7.74 17.08
CA LEU A 52 8.90 7.54 16.45
C LEU A 52 8.76 6.67 15.19
N PRO A 53 9.67 6.84 14.20
CA PRO A 53 9.75 5.92 13.08
C PRO A 53 10.15 4.53 13.58
N GLY A 54 9.30 3.54 13.33
CA GLY A 54 9.59 2.13 13.53
C GLY A 54 10.47 1.56 12.42
N ASP A 55 10.62 0.24 12.42
CA ASP A 55 11.42 -0.47 11.42
C ASP A 55 10.80 -0.42 10.02
N GLU A 56 11.65 -0.43 8.99
CA GLU A 56 11.19 -0.47 7.60
C GLU A 56 10.32 -1.70 7.35
N ILE A 57 9.12 -1.50 6.82
CA ILE A 57 8.17 -2.57 6.52
C ILE A 57 7.59 -2.40 5.12
N TRP A 58 7.17 -3.51 4.54
CA TRP A 58 6.41 -3.51 3.30
C TRP A 58 4.96 -3.11 3.54
N LEU A 59 4.48 -2.10 2.80
CA LEU A 59 3.08 -1.76 2.66
C LEU A 59 2.59 -2.20 1.28
N ILE A 60 1.52 -2.98 1.26
CA ILE A 60 0.81 -3.42 0.07
C ILE A 60 -0.47 -2.60 -0.03
N ILE A 61 -0.64 -1.88 -1.13
CA ILE A 61 -1.88 -1.19 -1.47
C ILE A 61 -2.52 -1.93 -2.64
N ARG A 62 -3.80 -2.28 -2.52
CA ARG A 62 -4.54 -3.02 -3.53
C ARG A 62 -5.88 -2.37 -3.85
N ILE A 63 -6.15 -2.25 -5.15
CA ILE A 63 -7.40 -1.80 -5.72
C ILE A 63 -7.92 -2.93 -6.61
N ASP A 64 -9.02 -3.56 -6.21
CA ASP A 64 -9.63 -4.64 -6.98
C ASP A 64 -10.48 -4.04 -8.11
N ASP A 65 -10.50 -4.67 -9.30
CA ASP A 65 -11.32 -4.22 -10.42
C ASP A 65 -12.81 -4.34 -10.07
N GLY A 66 -13.42 -3.21 -9.71
CA GLY A 66 -14.80 -3.10 -9.24
C GLY A 66 -14.97 -1.92 -8.31
N ASP A 67 -16.20 -1.74 -7.79
CA ASP A 67 -16.52 -0.71 -6.79
C ASP A 67 -16.12 -1.18 -5.36
N GLU A 68 -14.97 -1.87 -5.24
CA GLU A 68 -14.45 -2.34 -3.96
C GLU A 68 -13.57 -1.26 -3.30
N PRO A 69 -13.57 -1.18 -1.96
CA PRO A 69 -12.71 -0.25 -1.25
C PRO A 69 -11.24 -0.62 -1.42
N VAL A 70 -10.37 0.41 -1.44
CA VAL A 70 -8.91 0.24 -1.44
C VAL A 70 -8.48 -0.48 -0.17
N LYS A 71 -7.63 -1.49 -0.32
CA LYS A 71 -7.11 -2.32 0.76
C LYS A 71 -5.65 -1.95 1.03
N TYR A 72 -5.31 -1.86 2.32
CA TYR A 72 -3.98 -1.55 2.81
C TYR A 72 -3.55 -2.65 3.77
N GLN A 73 -2.36 -3.21 3.55
CA GLN A 73 -1.84 -4.30 4.37
C GLN A 73 -0.34 -4.15 4.58
N PHE A 74 0.10 -4.24 5.84
CA PHE A 74 1.51 -4.42 6.14
C PHE A 74 1.90 -5.89 5.95
N SER A 75 3.09 -6.12 5.39
CA SER A 75 3.64 -7.45 5.19
C SER A 75 4.78 -7.69 6.16
N GLU A 76 4.71 -8.80 6.90
CA GLU A 76 5.76 -9.28 7.81
C GLU A 76 6.89 -10.01 7.05
N CYS A 77 6.89 -9.95 5.72
CA CYS A 77 7.97 -10.54 4.93
C CYS A 77 9.30 -9.85 5.31
N PRO A 78 10.37 -10.62 5.61
CA PRO A 78 11.63 -10.06 6.05
C PRO A 78 12.18 -9.04 5.05
N THR A 79 12.86 -8.04 5.61
CA THR A 79 13.50 -6.92 4.91
C THR A 79 14.74 -7.32 4.14
#